data_AF-A0A5C2SJ83-F1
#
_entry.id   AF-A0A5C2SJ83-F1
#
_cell.length_a   1.000
_cell.length_b   1.000
_cell.length_c   1.000
_cell.angle_alpha   90.00
_cell.angle_beta   90.00
_cell.angle_gamma   90.00
#
_symmetry.space_group_name_H-M   'P 1'
#
loop_
_entity.id
_entity.type
_entity.pdbx_description
1 polymer ?
#
loop_
_entity_poly.entity_id
_entity_poly.type
_entity_poly.pdbx_seq_one_letter_code
_entity_poly.pdbx_strand_id
1 'polypeptide(L)'
;MSLARAAGAIVRPSKRAGTTLLQRRAASSHAHDEHHHEEYHDTNVYEPEVFNTSFWRRAVIAAVGVVAFYKYAPAPGDDNPIAKYISSTMTPAEVWHNMAFKHLAMSAQGSDDTKLMVDAKPPTVHRYRYPQRFEQYSPNSQPVGIKLSVDDIVVKRD
;
A
#
# COMPACT_ATOMS: atom_id res chain seq x y z
N MET A 1 -21.50 11.48 34.01
CA MET A 1 -22.46 12.36 33.33
C MET A 1 -21.75 12.90 32.08
N SER A 2 -21.78 12.23 30.93
CA SER A 2 -22.91 12.08 29.98
C SER A 2 -22.96 13.23 28.97
N LEU A 3 -22.69 12.86 27.71
CA LEU A 3 -23.27 13.35 26.44
C LEU A 3 -22.93 14.76 25.92
N ALA A 4 -22.07 14.79 24.90
CA ALA A 4 -22.38 15.48 23.63
C ALA A 4 -21.49 14.95 22.48
N ARG A 5 -21.97 13.88 21.85
CA ARG A 5 -21.65 13.51 20.47
C ARG A 5 -22.57 14.34 19.56
N ALA A 6 -22.02 15.19 18.70
CA ALA A 6 -22.66 15.71 17.48
C ALA A 6 -21.53 16.31 16.63
N ALA A 7 -20.97 15.62 15.63
CA ALA A 7 -21.54 15.40 14.30
C ALA A 7 -21.92 16.72 13.62
N GLY A 8 -21.09 17.17 12.68
CA GLY A 8 -21.31 18.35 11.86
C GLY A 8 -20.21 18.49 10.82
N ALA A 9 -20.33 17.73 9.74
CA ALA A 9 -19.40 17.68 8.63
C ALA A 9 -19.21 19.05 7.97
N ILE A 10 -17.96 19.52 7.90
CA ILE A 10 -17.51 20.45 6.86
C ILE A 10 -16.24 19.86 6.23
N VAL A 11 -16.45 18.76 5.50
CA VAL A 11 -15.49 18.28 4.53
C VAL A 11 -15.52 19.28 3.38
N ARG A 12 -14.52 20.17 3.32
CA ARG A 12 -14.27 20.96 2.12
C ARG A 12 -13.98 19.99 0.97
N PRO A 13 -14.74 19.99 -0.13
CA PRO A 13 -14.31 19.29 -1.33
C PRO A 13 -13.12 20.05 -1.90
N SER A 14 -11.91 19.57 -1.62
CA SER A 14 -10.75 19.91 -2.43
C SER A 14 -11.08 19.45 -3.84
N LYS A 15 -11.29 20.41 -4.75
CA LYS A 15 -11.32 20.18 -6.18
C LYS A 15 -9.93 19.75 -6.63
N ARG A 16 -9.53 18.53 -6.29
CA ARG A 16 -8.50 17.83 -7.05
C ARG A 16 -9.11 17.61 -8.42
N ALA A 17 -8.61 18.36 -9.39
CA ALA A 17 -8.78 18.07 -10.79
C ALA A 17 -8.34 16.63 -11.01
N GLY A 18 -9.31 15.71 -11.02
CA GLY A 18 -9.12 14.39 -11.56
C GLY A 18 -8.80 14.61 -13.02
N THR A 19 -7.56 14.35 -13.41
CA THR A 19 -7.23 14.15 -14.81
C THR A 19 -8.08 12.98 -15.26
N THR A 20 -9.17 13.29 -15.95
CA THR A 20 -9.94 12.29 -16.68
C THR A 20 -8.99 11.78 -17.76
N LEU A 21 -8.30 10.67 -17.46
CA LEU A 21 -7.75 9.85 -18.51
C LEU A 21 -8.95 9.38 -19.33
N LEU A 22 -9.19 10.09 -20.43
CA LEU A 22 -10.04 9.64 -21.53
C LEU A 22 -9.47 8.31 -22.01
N GLN A 23 -9.87 7.24 -21.34
CA GLN A 23 -9.64 5.87 -21.75
C GLN A 23 -10.49 5.67 -23.00
N ARG A 24 -9.97 6.07 -24.17
CA ARG A 24 -10.47 5.64 -25.46
C ARG A 24 -10.28 4.13 -25.52
N ARG A 25 -11.30 3.37 -25.16
CA ARG A 25 -11.43 1.99 -25.64
C ARG A 25 -11.60 2.08 -27.16
N ALA A 26 -10.60 1.62 -27.90
CA ALA A 26 -10.80 1.23 -29.28
C ALA A 26 -11.66 -0.05 -29.25
N ALA A 27 -12.97 0.13 -29.26
CA ALA A 27 -13.91 -0.97 -29.45
C ALA A 27 -13.96 -1.30 -30.94
N SER A 28 -13.23 -2.34 -31.35
CA SER A 28 -13.44 -3.00 -32.63
C SER A 28 -14.72 -3.85 -32.54
N SER A 29 -15.87 -3.26 -32.89
CA SER A 29 -17.06 -4.05 -33.20
C SER A 29 -16.97 -4.55 -34.63
N HIS A 30 -16.27 -5.66 -34.85
CA HIS A 30 -16.31 -6.40 -36.10
C HIS A 30 -17.32 -7.54 -35.92
N ALA A 31 -18.58 -7.26 -36.25
CA ALA A 31 -19.60 -8.27 -36.46
C ALA A 31 -19.59 -8.58 -37.96
N HIS A 32 -19.14 -9.78 -38.31
CA HIS A 32 -19.25 -10.29 -39.67
C HIS A 32 -20.69 -10.77 -39.89
N ASP A 33 -21.42 -10.17 -40.83
CA ASP A 33 -22.19 -10.96 -41.79
C ASP A 33 -22.64 -10.12 -42.99
N GLU A 34 -22.86 -10.84 -44.09
CA GLU A 34 -23.45 -10.45 -45.38
C GLU A 34 -22.52 -9.96 -46.51
N HIS A 35 -22.48 -10.81 -47.54
CA HIS A 35 -21.68 -10.78 -48.75
C HIS A 35 -22.10 -9.65 -49.69
N HIS A 36 -21.21 -8.68 -49.90
CA HIS A 36 -21.20 -7.84 -51.11
C HIS A 36 -19.76 -7.75 -51.63
N HIS A 37 -19.56 -8.23 -52.87
CA HIS A 37 -18.34 -7.98 -53.64
C HIS A 37 -18.33 -6.51 -54.08
N GLU A 38 -18.07 -5.61 -53.14
CA GLU A 38 -17.70 -4.23 -53.44
C GLU A 38 -16.18 -4.24 -53.67
N GLU A 39 -15.78 -4.11 -54.94
CA GLU A 39 -14.41 -3.83 -55.33
C GLU A 39 -14.06 -2.44 -54.80
N TYR A 40 -13.61 -2.37 -53.54
CA TYR A 40 -13.04 -1.16 -52.95
C TYR A 40 -11.73 -0.86 -53.67
N HIS A 41 -11.83 -0.14 -54.78
CA HIS A 41 -10.70 0.64 -55.28
C HIS A 41 -10.31 1.61 -54.17
N ASP A 42 -9.10 1.43 -53.64
CA ASP A 42 -8.51 2.34 -52.68
C ASP A 42 -8.34 3.72 -53.34
N THR A 43 -9.35 4.57 -53.19
CA THR A 43 -9.34 5.94 -53.72
C THR A 43 -8.48 6.88 -52.88
N ASN A 44 -7.82 6.38 -51.82
CA ASN A 44 -6.93 7.20 -51.02
C ASN A 44 -5.61 7.40 -51.76
N VAL A 45 -5.36 8.64 -52.17
CA VAL A 45 -4.05 9.06 -52.64
C VAL A 45 -3.12 9.10 -51.42
N TYR A 46 -2.32 8.04 -51.24
CA TYR A 46 -1.26 8.04 -50.24
C TYR A 46 -0.16 8.98 -50.69
N GLU A 47 0.05 10.05 -49.93
CA GLU A 47 1.22 10.87 -50.11
C GLU A 47 2.47 10.01 -49.88
N PRO A 48 3.50 10.12 -50.73
CA PRO A 48 4.72 9.33 -50.57
C PRO A 48 5.34 9.62 -49.20
N GLU A 49 5.58 8.57 -48.42
CA GLU A 49 6.17 8.69 -47.09
C GLU A 49 7.60 9.24 -47.20
N VAL A 50 7.73 10.54 -46.95
CA VAL A 50 9.03 11.22 -46.91
C VAL A 50 9.50 11.40 -45.48
N PHE A 51 10.81 11.21 -45.23
CA PHE A 51 11.43 11.40 -43.91
C PHE A 51 11.44 12.86 -43.42
N ASN A 52 10.78 13.77 -44.13
CA ASN A 52 10.70 15.19 -43.82
C ASN A 52 9.33 15.62 -43.26
N THR A 53 8.51 14.68 -42.79
CA THR A 53 7.25 15.01 -42.10
C THR A 53 7.53 15.62 -40.73
N SER A 54 6.54 16.36 -40.21
CA SER A 54 6.59 16.98 -38.87
C SER A 54 6.87 15.96 -37.75
N PHE A 55 6.49 14.70 -37.94
CA PHE A 55 6.79 13.61 -37.03
C PHE A 55 8.30 13.33 -36.96
N TRP A 56 8.95 13.09 -38.10
CA TRP A 56 10.39 12.80 -38.15
C TRP A 56 11.24 13.97 -37.68
N ARG A 57 10.83 15.21 -37.98
CA ARG A 57 11.52 16.40 -37.45
C ARG A 57 11.48 16.45 -35.92
N ARG A 58 10.31 16.20 -35.32
CA ARG A 58 10.18 16.15 -33.84
C ARG A 58 10.97 14.97 -33.26
N ALA A 59 10.96 13.82 -33.92
CA ALA A 59 11.73 12.65 -33.48
C ALA A 59 13.25 12.91 -33.50
N VAL A 60 13.77 13.57 -34.54
CA VAL A 60 15.18 13.97 -34.62
C VAL A 60 15.53 15.00 -33.54
N ILE A 61 14.69 16.02 -33.34
CA ILE A 61 14.90 17.01 -32.26
C ILE A 61 14.91 16.32 -30.89
N ALA A 62 13.99 15.39 -30.65
CA ALA A 62 13.95 14.62 -29.40
C ALA A 62 15.20 13.75 -29.24
N ALA A 63 15.63 13.05 -30.30
CA ALA A 63 16.83 12.22 -30.27
C ALA A 63 18.09 13.06 -29.99
N VAL A 64 18.24 14.20 -30.67
CA VAL A 64 19.34 15.15 -30.41
C VAL A 64 19.26 15.70 -28.99
N GLY A 65 18.07 16.03 -28.51
CA GLY A 65 17.85 16.47 -27.13
C GLY A 65 18.29 15.45 -26.09
N VAL A 66 17.96 14.16 -26.29
CA VAL A 66 18.40 13.07 -25.40
C VAL A 66 19.91 12.89 -25.42
N VAL A 67 20.54 12.92 -26.60
CA VAL A 67 22.00 12.79 -26.72
C VAL A 67 22.71 13.98 -26.09
N ALA A 68 22.23 15.20 -26.33
CA ALA A 68 22.76 16.41 -25.72
C ALA A 68 22.60 16.37 -24.20
N PHE A 69 21.43 15.93 -23.70
CA PHE A 69 21.21 15.74 -22.27
C PHE A 69 22.17 14.70 -21.70
N TYR A 70 22.36 13.54 -22.32
CA TYR A 70 23.28 12.53 -21.80
C TYR A 70 24.74 13.02 -21.76
N LYS A 71 25.18 13.78 -22.78
CA LYS A 71 26.57 14.22 -22.90
C LYS A 71 26.90 15.45 -22.03
N TYR A 72 25.93 16.35 -21.86
CA TYR A 72 26.10 17.64 -21.18
C TYR A 72 25.25 17.76 -19.90
N ALA A 73 24.59 16.69 -19.46
CA ALA A 73 23.95 16.68 -18.16
C ALA A 73 25.02 16.94 -17.08
N PRO A 74 24.78 17.89 -16.17
CA PRO A 74 25.66 18.12 -15.04
C PRO A 74 25.80 16.83 -14.22
N ALA A 75 27.01 16.55 -13.73
CA ALA A 75 27.18 15.47 -12.78
C ALA A 75 26.46 15.81 -11.47
N PRO A 76 25.99 14.81 -10.70
CA PRO A 76 25.42 15.06 -9.38
C PRO A 76 26.48 15.71 -8.48
N GLY A 77 26.34 17.02 -8.23
CA GLY A 77 27.28 17.80 -7.42
C GLY A 77 27.92 19.00 -8.12
N ASP A 78 27.71 19.20 -9.42
CA ASP A 78 28.20 20.39 -10.12
C ASP A 78 27.39 21.65 -9.75
N ASP A 79 28.09 22.78 -9.58
CA ASP A 79 27.50 24.10 -9.31
C ASP A 79 26.75 24.63 -10.54
N ASN A 80 25.51 24.16 -10.73
CA ASN A 80 24.62 24.62 -11.78
C ASN A 80 23.72 25.76 -11.28
N PRO A 81 23.69 26.94 -11.94
CA PRO A 81 22.82 28.04 -11.56
C PRO A 81 21.33 27.66 -11.55
N ILE A 82 20.92 26.74 -12.43
CA ILE A 82 19.55 26.22 -12.49
C ILE A 82 19.25 25.39 -11.23
N ALA A 83 20.18 24.54 -10.80
CA ALA A 83 20.02 23.73 -9.59
C ALA A 83 19.93 24.63 -8.34
N LYS A 84 20.76 25.68 -8.26
CA LYS A 84 20.73 26.68 -7.18
C LYS A 84 19.40 27.46 -7.13
N TYR A 85 18.84 27.79 -8.28
CA TYR A 85 17.53 28.45 -8.38
C TYR A 85 16.39 27.52 -7.96
N ILE A 86 16.44 26.26 -8.38
CA ILE A 86 15.48 25.25 -7.95
C ILE A 86 15.57 25.04 -6.43
N SER A 87 16.79 24.91 -5.89
CA SER A 87 16.99 24.67 -4.45
C SER A 87 16.54 25.85 -3.58
N SER A 88 16.61 27.09 -4.06
CA SER A 88 16.13 28.25 -3.30
C SER A 88 14.61 28.38 -3.28
N THR A 89 13.93 27.83 -4.30
CA THR A 89 12.46 27.85 -4.40
C THR A 89 11.82 26.63 -3.75
N MET A 90 12.55 25.51 -3.68
CA MET A 90 12.11 24.28 -3.06
C MET A 90 12.14 24.36 -1.53
N THR A 91 11.33 23.52 -0.89
CA THR A 91 11.39 23.34 0.56
C THR A 91 12.73 22.70 0.95
N PRO A 92 13.37 23.16 2.05
CA PRO A 92 14.64 22.60 2.50
C PRO A 92 14.52 21.10 2.80
N ALA A 93 15.58 20.34 2.50
CA ALA A 93 15.63 18.90 2.75
C ALA A 93 15.39 18.53 4.23
N GLU A 94 15.82 19.40 5.15
CA GLU A 94 15.61 19.23 6.59
C GLU A 94 14.13 19.15 6.97
N VAL A 95 13.26 19.91 6.29
CA VAL A 95 11.81 19.89 6.55
C VAL A 95 11.23 18.52 6.19
N TRP A 96 11.64 17.96 5.04
CA TRP A 96 11.23 16.63 4.61
C TRP A 96 11.76 15.55 5.55
N HIS A 97 13.01 15.66 5.98
CA HIS A 97 13.58 14.74 6.96
C HIS A 97 12.79 14.77 8.27
N ASN A 98 12.51 15.96 8.81
CA ASN A 98 11.77 16.11 10.06
C ASN A 98 10.34 15.56 9.94
N MET A 99 9.68 15.79 8.80
CA MET A 99 8.35 15.26 8.53
C MET A 99 8.35 13.73 8.42
N ALA A 100 9.32 13.15 7.71
CA ALA A 100 9.48 11.70 7.59
C ALA A 100 9.78 11.05 8.94
N PHE A 101 10.69 11.65 9.72
CA PHE A 101 11.02 11.19 11.06
C PHE A 101 9.81 11.21 12.00
N LYS A 102 9.05 12.32 11.98
CA LYS A 102 7.81 12.43 12.77
C LYS A 102 6.79 11.37 12.36
N HIS A 103 6.63 11.11 11.05
CA HIS A 103 5.74 10.05 10.57
C HIS A 103 6.19 8.67 11.02
N LEU A 104 7.50 8.37 10.95
CA LEU A 104 8.08 7.13 11.46
C LEU A 104 7.76 6.96 12.96
N ALA A 105 8.00 7.99 13.76
CA ALA A 105 7.73 7.97 15.20
C ALA A 105 6.23 7.72 15.51
N MET A 106 5.33 8.41 14.80
CA MET A 106 3.88 8.19 14.97
C MET A 106 3.45 6.78 14.52
N SER A 107 4.04 6.25 13.46
CA SER A 107 3.77 4.88 12.98
C SER A 107 4.26 3.82 13.97
N ALA A 108 5.40 4.05 14.61
CA ALA A 108 5.93 3.17 15.65
C ALA A 108 4.98 3.16 16.87
N GLN A 109 4.59 4.34 17.37
CA GLN A 109 3.64 4.48 18.47
C GLN A 109 2.30 3.80 18.16
N GLY A 110 1.72 4.05 16.98
CA GLY A 110 0.45 3.42 16.59
C GLY A 110 0.54 1.89 16.48
N SER A 111 1.72 1.37 16.11
CA SER A 111 1.96 -0.08 16.08
C SER A 111 1.99 -0.68 17.48
N ASP A 112 2.60 0.02 18.44
CA ASP A 112 2.68 -0.45 19.82
C ASP A 112 1.34 -0.36 20.55
N ASP A 113 0.57 0.70 20.31
CA ASP A 113 -0.81 0.82 20.81
C ASP A 113 -1.71 -0.30 20.26
N THR A 114 -1.55 -0.63 18.97
CA THR A 114 -2.29 -1.73 18.35
C THR A 114 -1.91 -3.07 18.98
N LYS A 115 -0.62 -3.32 19.21
CA LYS A 115 -0.17 -4.55 19.91
C LYS A 115 -0.74 -4.63 21.32
N LEU A 116 -0.73 -3.53 22.07
CA LEU A 116 -1.26 -3.48 23.43
C LEU A 116 -2.75 -3.85 23.46
N MET A 117 -3.54 -3.31 22.52
CA MET A 117 -4.97 -3.61 22.43
C MET A 117 -5.25 -5.03 21.94
N VAL A 118 -4.42 -5.57 21.04
CA VAL A 118 -4.57 -6.95 20.53
C VAL A 118 -4.16 -7.99 21.58
N ASP A 119 -3.13 -7.72 22.37
CA ASP A 119 -2.65 -8.64 23.41
C ASP A 119 -3.51 -8.60 24.69
N ALA A 120 -4.29 -7.54 24.89
CA ALA A 120 -5.20 -7.41 26.01
C ALA A 120 -6.28 -8.51 25.99
N LYS A 121 -6.04 -9.58 26.76
CA LYS A 121 -7.02 -10.63 27.02
C LYS A 121 -7.85 -10.28 28.26
N PRO A 122 -9.18 -10.50 28.23
CA PRO A 122 -9.96 -10.43 29.46
C PRO A 122 -9.41 -11.45 30.46
N PRO A 123 -9.45 -11.16 31.77
CA PRO A 123 -9.01 -12.12 32.77
C PRO A 123 -9.80 -13.43 32.61
N THR A 124 -9.11 -14.56 32.69
CA THR A 124 -9.75 -15.87 32.60
C THR A 124 -10.60 -16.10 33.86
N VAL A 125 -11.91 -15.90 33.75
CA VAL A 125 -12.85 -16.13 34.85
C VAL A 125 -13.33 -17.57 34.81
N HIS A 126 -12.92 -18.38 35.80
CA HIS A 126 -13.48 -19.70 36.01
C HIS A 126 -14.81 -19.60 36.77
N ARG A 127 -15.93 -19.73 36.04
CA ARG A 127 -17.27 -19.74 36.65
C ARG A 127 -17.66 -21.17 37.02
N TYR A 128 -17.47 -21.52 38.30
CA TYR A 128 -17.86 -22.83 38.79
C TYR A 128 -19.37 -22.87 39.07
N ARG A 129 -20.06 -23.91 38.56
CA ARG A 129 -21.48 -24.16 38.86
C ARG A 129 -21.71 -24.50 40.34
N TYR A 130 -20.69 -25.03 41.02
CA TYR A 130 -20.77 -25.47 42.41
C TYR A 130 -19.49 -25.09 43.16
N PRO A 131 -19.39 -23.86 43.70
CA PRO A 131 -18.21 -23.40 44.43
C PRO A 131 -17.98 -24.17 45.74
N GLN A 132 -19.04 -24.74 46.31
CA GLN A 132 -18.95 -25.57 47.53
C GLN A 132 -18.11 -26.85 47.34
N ARG A 133 -17.77 -27.25 46.11
CA ARG A 133 -16.86 -28.39 45.88
C ARG A 133 -15.44 -28.15 46.38
N PHE A 134 -15.01 -26.90 46.53
CA PHE A 134 -13.70 -26.58 47.10
C PHE A 134 -13.59 -26.94 48.58
N GLU A 135 -14.71 -26.89 49.31
CA GLU A 135 -14.80 -27.25 50.72
C GLU A 135 -15.13 -28.73 50.94
N GLN A 136 -15.47 -29.46 49.87
CA GLN A 136 -15.74 -30.89 49.96
C GLN A 136 -14.42 -31.66 49.98
N TYR A 137 -14.08 -32.15 51.16
CA TYR A 137 -13.04 -33.15 51.33
C TYR A 137 -13.48 -34.49 50.76
N SER A 138 -12.51 -35.28 50.30
CA SER A 138 -12.74 -36.69 49.94
C SER A 138 -13.41 -37.40 51.12
N PRO A 139 -14.53 -38.12 50.93
CA PRO A 139 -15.14 -38.94 51.98
C PRO A 139 -14.16 -39.95 52.61
N ASN A 140 -13.14 -40.36 51.85
CA ASN A 140 -12.11 -41.31 52.27
C ASN A 140 -10.83 -40.62 52.79
N SER A 141 -10.90 -39.33 53.14
CA SER A 141 -9.78 -38.48 53.60
C SER A 141 -8.53 -38.55 52.72
N GLN A 142 -8.69 -38.81 51.41
CA GLN A 142 -7.59 -38.84 50.47
C GLN A 142 -7.21 -37.41 50.11
N PRO A 143 -5.97 -36.97 50.35
CA PRO A 143 -5.56 -35.63 49.95
C PRO A 143 -5.47 -35.55 48.43
N VAL A 144 -5.82 -34.39 47.88
CA VAL A 144 -5.66 -34.12 46.45
C VAL A 144 -4.17 -34.16 46.08
N GLY A 145 -3.83 -34.89 45.01
CA GLY A 145 -2.46 -34.92 44.46
C GLY A 145 -1.53 -36.05 44.93
N ILE A 146 -1.97 -36.98 45.79
CA ILE A 146 -1.08 -38.08 46.28
C ILE A 146 -1.23 -39.39 45.48
N LYS A 147 -2.19 -39.48 44.55
CA LYS A 147 -2.30 -40.65 43.67
C LYS A 147 -1.24 -40.57 42.57
N LEU A 148 -0.03 -41.04 42.85
CA LEU A 148 0.93 -41.40 41.83
C LEU A 148 0.40 -42.64 41.09
N SER A 149 0.17 -42.52 39.79
CA SER A 149 0.02 -43.69 38.93
C SER A 149 1.40 -44.35 38.84
N VAL A 150 1.45 -45.64 39.22
CA VAL A 150 2.64 -46.49 39.19
C VAL A 150 2.55 -47.49 38.03
N ASP A 151 1.73 -47.19 37.03
CA ASP A 151 1.44 -48.11 35.92
C ASP A 151 2.65 -48.30 34.99
N ASP A 152 3.64 -47.40 35.03
CA ASP A 152 4.85 -47.41 34.19
C ASP A 152 6.15 -47.78 34.96
N ILE A 153 6.04 -48.41 36.13
CA ILE A 153 7.23 -48.80 36.91
C ILE A 153 7.68 -50.21 36.52
N VAL A 154 8.83 -50.31 35.86
CA VAL A 154 9.51 -51.59 35.59
C VAL A 154 10.46 -51.93 36.73
N VAL A 155 10.26 -53.10 37.35
CA VAL A 155 11.14 -53.61 38.43
C VAL A 155 12.52 -53.93 37.85
N LYS A 156 13.56 -53.33 38.44
CA LYS A 156 14.96 -53.62 38.09
C LYS A 156 15.27 -55.09 38.45
N ARG A 157 15.66 -55.89 37.46
CA ARG A 157 16.19 -57.24 37.66
C ARG A 157 17.70 -57.15 37.90
N ASP A 158 18.19 -57.90 38.90
CA ASP A 158 19.61 -58.06 39.23
C ASP A 158 20.41 -58.67 38.07
#